data_AF-A0A5B8UHE0-F1
#
_entry.id   AF-A0A5B8UHE0-F1
#
_cell.length_a   1.000
_cell.length_b   1.000
_cell.length_c   1.000
_cell.angle_alpha   90.00
_cell.angle_beta   90.00
_cell.angle_gamma   90.00
#
_symmetry.space_group_name_H-M   'P 1'
#
loop_
_entity.id
_entity.type
_entity.pdbx_description
1 polymer ?
#
loop_
_entity_poly.entity_id
_entity_poly.type
_entity_poly.pdbx_seq_one_letter_code
_entity_poly.pdbx_strand_id
1 'polypeptide(L)'
;MLFASAVFLVFIISYYLTVKFRNIDSIPIGFETILILIFSFYYLYEEMNDSSTLFIYSKYTFWVIIGIVLYLAGSFFIYIFAGSFLTKTEIREYWFITNIFTIIKNIFFCIGILIHTKPSKNKLNYHLDLSSLN
;
A
#
# COMPACT_ATOMS: atom_id res chain seq x y z
N MET A 1 -11.31 -2.64 12.43
CA MET A 1 -10.22 -1.81 11.88
C MET A 1 -10.01 -0.52 12.68
N LEU A 2 -11.01 0.34 12.82
CA LEU A 2 -10.89 1.63 13.52
C LEU A 2 -10.38 1.53 14.97
N PHE A 3 -10.81 0.50 15.71
CA PHE A 3 -10.32 0.26 17.08
C PHE A 3 -8.82 -0.08 17.10
N ALA A 4 -8.36 -0.97 16.22
CA ALA A 4 -6.95 -1.37 16.14
C ALA A 4 -6.04 -0.18 15.73
N SER A 5 -6.49 0.65 14.79
CA SER A 5 -5.77 1.89 14.45
C SER A 5 -5.76 2.90 15.59
N ALA A 6 -6.83 3.02 16.37
CA ALA A 6 -6.88 3.91 17.52
C ALA A 6 -5.93 3.47 18.63
N VAL A 7 -5.87 2.17 18.93
CA VAL A 7 -4.91 1.59 19.90
C VAL A 7 -3.48 1.82 19.44
N PHE A 8 -3.19 1.63 18.14
CA PHE A 8 -1.86 1.88 17.58
C PHE A 8 -1.45 3.36 17.68
N LEU A 9 -2.40 4.28 17.45
CA LEU A 9 -2.14 5.72 17.58
C LEU A 9 -1.80 6.12 19.02
N VAL A 10 -2.52 5.58 20.00
CA VAL A 10 -2.22 5.77 21.42
C VAL A 10 -0.83 5.20 21.77
N PHE A 11 -0.49 4.03 21.22
CA PHE A 11 0.83 3.43 21.39
C PHE A 11 1.96 4.32 20.85
N ILE A 12 1.82 4.87 19.63
CA ILE A 12 2.82 5.78 19.06
C ILE A 12 2.99 7.02 19.94
N ILE A 13 1.89 7.65 20.37
CA ILE A 13 1.95 8.85 21.21
C ILE A 13 2.67 8.53 22.54
N SER A 14 2.31 7.42 23.18
CA SER A 14 2.95 6.99 24.43
C SER A 14 4.45 6.71 24.23
N TYR A 15 4.82 6.06 23.12
CA TYR A 15 6.20 5.75 22.80
C TYR A 15 7.01 7.03 22.53
N TYR A 16 6.44 7.97 21.77
CA TYR A 16 7.05 9.27 21.45
C TYR A 16 7.33 10.10 22.71
N LEU A 17 6.43 10.09 23.69
CA LEU A 17 6.61 10.82 24.95
C LEU A 17 7.68 10.20 25.88
N THR A 18 7.98 8.91 25.72
CA THR A 18 8.87 8.17 26.63
C THR A 18 10.31 8.06 26.09
N VAL A 19 10.49 8.00 24.77
CA VAL A 19 11.80 7.77 24.14
C VAL A 19 12.44 9.08 23.67
N LYS A 20 13.65 9.40 24.16
CA LYS A 20 14.45 10.52 23.65
C LYS A 20 15.05 10.17 22.29
N PHE A 21 14.57 10.83 21.23
CA PHE A 21 15.00 10.66 19.84
C PHE A 21 16.52 10.67 19.67
N ARG A 22 17.08 9.60 19.09
CA ARG A 22 18.46 9.63 18.59
C ARG A 22 18.67 8.92 17.24
N ASN A 23 17.78 8.02 16.80
CA ASN A 23 17.88 7.29 15.52
C ASN A 23 16.49 6.92 14.95
N ILE A 24 16.47 6.38 13.72
CA ILE A 24 15.27 5.78 13.10
C ILE A 24 14.85 4.57 13.95
N ASP A 25 13.66 4.66 14.57
CA ASP A 25 13.15 3.59 15.42
C ASP A 25 12.49 2.48 14.59
N SER A 26 13.17 1.33 14.49
CA SER A 26 12.68 0.15 13.76
C SER A 26 11.43 -0.48 14.38
N ILE A 27 11.16 -0.26 15.68
CA ILE A 27 10.07 -0.93 16.40
C ILE A 27 8.69 -0.39 15.98
N PRO A 28 8.40 0.93 16.06
CA PRO A 28 7.11 1.47 15.59
C PRO A 28 6.86 1.18 14.11
N ILE A 29 7.89 1.28 13.27
CA ILE A 29 7.81 1.01 11.83
C ILE A 29 7.42 -0.45 11.55
N GLY A 30 7.99 -1.40 12.29
CA GLY A 30 7.64 -2.80 12.19
C GLY A 30 6.16 -3.07 12.53
N PHE A 31 5.70 -2.52 13.66
CA PHE A 31 4.29 -2.65 14.07
C PHE A 31 3.32 -2.03 13.05
N GLU A 32 3.64 -0.84 12.53
CA GLU A 32 2.83 -0.17 11.50
C GLU A 32 2.73 -1.04 10.24
N THR A 33 3.85 -1.57 9.79
CA THR A 33 3.93 -2.38 8.57
C THR A 33 3.08 -3.65 8.70
N ILE A 34 3.15 -4.34 9.84
CA ILE A 34 2.32 -5.53 10.10
C ILE A 34 0.82 -5.17 10.09
N LEU A 35 0.46 -4.07 10.74
CA LEU A 35 -0.93 -3.62 10.82
C LEU A 35 -1.51 -3.30 9.43
N ILE A 36 -0.75 -2.60 8.58
CA ILE A 36 -1.15 -2.30 7.19
C ILE A 36 -1.26 -3.59 6.36
N LEU A 37 -0.34 -4.55 6.55
CA LEU A 37 -0.40 -5.84 5.86
C LEU A 37 -1.65 -6.63 6.23
N ILE A 38 -1.99 -6.71 7.53
CA ILE A 38 -3.22 -7.38 7.99
C ILE A 38 -4.46 -6.75 7.35
N PHE A 39 -4.54 -5.42 7.34
CA PHE A 39 -5.68 -4.73 6.73
C PHE A 39 -5.73 -4.94 5.22
N SER A 40 -4.58 -4.94 4.55
CA SER A 40 -4.49 -5.17 3.11
C SER A 40 -4.94 -6.59 2.74
N PHE A 41 -4.52 -7.60 3.51
CA PHE A 41 -4.98 -8.98 3.30
C PHE A 41 -6.45 -9.17 3.60
N TYR A 42 -6.98 -8.53 4.65
CA TYR A 42 -8.41 -8.55 4.93
C TYR A 42 -9.21 -7.95 3.77
N TYR A 43 -8.78 -6.79 3.24
CA TYR A 43 -9.43 -6.17 2.08
C TYR A 43 -9.38 -7.07 0.84
N LEU A 44 -8.22 -7.66 0.54
CA LEU A 44 -8.09 -8.59 -0.59
C LEU A 44 -8.96 -9.84 -0.41
N TYR A 45 -9.08 -10.35 0.81
CA TYR A 45 -9.96 -11.47 1.14
C TYR A 45 -11.44 -11.12 0.91
N GLU A 46 -11.89 -9.95 1.37
CA GLU A 46 -13.25 -9.47 1.16
C GLU A 46 -13.55 -9.31 -0.34
N GLU A 47 -12.63 -8.70 -1.09
CA GLU A 47 -12.73 -8.55 -2.54
C GLU A 47 -12.74 -9.88 -3.30
N MET A 48 -12.06 -10.91 -2.79
CA MET A 48 -12.09 -12.26 -3.38
C MET A 48 -13.41 -13.00 -3.15
N ASN A 49 -14.10 -12.70 -2.06
CA ASN A 49 -15.37 -13.34 -1.71
C ASN A 49 -16.59 -12.56 -2.24
N ASP A 50 -16.40 -11.33 -2.69
CA ASP A 50 -17.46 -10.52 -3.29
C ASP A 50 -17.73 -10.96 -4.74
N SER A 51 -18.83 -11.72 -4.92
CA SER A 51 -19.28 -12.20 -6.23
C SER A 51 -19.94 -11.14 -7.11
N SER A 52 -20.07 -9.89 -6.64
CA SER A 52 -20.75 -8.81 -7.37
C SER A 52 -19.95 -8.27 -8.56
N THR A 53 -18.62 -8.47 -8.58
CA THR A 53 -17.78 -8.09 -9.71
C THR A 53 -17.22 -9.30 -10.44
N LEU A 54 -17.43 -9.34 -11.76
CA LEU A 54 -17.05 -10.46 -12.63
C LEU A 54 -15.55 -10.80 -12.55
N PHE A 55 -14.70 -9.80 -12.26
CA PHE A 55 -13.26 -9.96 -12.13
C PHE A 55 -12.64 -8.92 -11.17
N ILE A 56 -11.90 -9.40 -10.17
CA ILE A 56 -11.25 -8.58 -9.12
C ILE A 56 -10.19 -7.64 -9.72
N TYR A 57 -9.48 -8.08 -10.76
CA TYR A 57 -8.46 -7.28 -11.45
C TYR A 57 -9.03 -6.08 -12.22
N SER A 58 -10.36 -5.99 -12.37
CA SER A 58 -11.03 -4.84 -12.99
C SER A 58 -11.10 -3.64 -12.04
N LYS A 59 -10.99 -3.86 -10.73
CA LYS A 59 -11.01 -2.78 -9.74
C LYS A 59 -9.61 -2.17 -9.62
N TYR A 60 -9.49 -0.85 -9.74
CA TYR A 60 -8.22 -0.14 -9.57
C TYR A 60 -7.63 -0.33 -8.16
N THR A 61 -8.50 -0.40 -7.13
CA THR A 61 -8.11 -0.58 -5.73
C THR A 61 -7.32 -1.86 -5.50
N PHE A 62 -7.64 -2.94 -6.21
CA PHE A 62 -6.89 -4.20 -6.13
C PHE A 62 -5.41 -4.03 -6.48
N TRP A 63 -5.11 -3.33 -7.58
CA TRP A 63 -3.73 -3.07 -8.02
C TRP A 63 -2.97 -2.19 -7.03
N VAL A 64 -3.63 -1.18 -6.49
CA VAL A 64 -3.05 -0.30 -5.45
C VAL A 64 -2.69 -1.12 -4.20
N ILE A 65 -3.61 -1.96 -3.71
CA ILE A 65 -3.38 -2.75 -2.51
C ILE A 65 -2.29 -3.81 -2.71
N ILE A 66 -2.23 -4.47 -3.86
CA ILE A 66 -1.12 -5.39 -4.18
C ILE A 66 0.23 -4.66 -4.20
N GLY A 67 0.28 -3.47 -4.81
CA GLY A 67 1.50 -2.65 -4.82
C GLY A 67 1.99 -2.32 -3.41
N ILE A 68 1.06 -1.98 -2.51
CA ILE A 68 1.35 -1.70 -1.09
C ILE A 68 1.85 -2.97 -0.38
N VAL A 69 1.18 -4.10 -0.55
CA VAL A 69 1.56 -5.39 0.07
C VAL A 69 2.96 -5.81 -0.35
N LEU A 70 3.26 -5.78 -1.65
CA LEU A 70 4.58 -6.18 -2.17
C LEU A 70 5.70 -5.27 -1.65
N TYR A 71 5.46 -3.96 -1.61
CA TYR A 71 6.43 -3.00 -1.09
C TYR A 71 6.69 -3.20 0.40
N LEU A 72 5.61 -3.30 1.19
CA LEU A 72 5.71 -3.44 2.63
C LEU A 72 6.33 -4.77 3.01
N ALA A 73 5.85 -5.89 2.46
CA ALA A 73 6.40 -7.21 2.75
C ALA A 73 7.87 -7.34 2.32
N GLY A 74 8.23 -6.79 1.16
CA GLY A 74 9.60 -6.83 0.63
C GLY A 74 10.59 -5.94 1.39
N SER A 75 10.13 -4.79 1.89
CA SER A 75 10.97 -3.83 2.61
C SER A 75 10.94 -4.03 4.13
N PHE A 76 10.00 -4.81 4.65
CA PHE A 76 9.76 -5.04 6.07
C PHE A 76 11.02 -5.47 6.84
N PHE A 77 11.71 -6.50 6.34
CA PHE A 77 12.92 -7.00 6.98
C PHE A 77 14.02 -5.95 7.01
N ILE A 78 14.17 -5.19 5.93
CA ILE A 78 15.19 -4.13 5.83
C ILE A 78 14.91 -3.03 6.86
N TYR A 79 13.65 -2.61 7.02
CA TYR A 79 13.28 -1.59 8.01
C TYR A 79 13.46 -2.03 9.46
N ILE A 80 13.24 -3.32 9.76
CA ILE A 80 13.51 -3.87 11.08
C ILE A 80 15.02 -3.96 11.36
N PHE A 81 15.83 -4.41 10.41
CA PHE A 81 17.26 -4.58 10.61
C PHE A 81 18.05 -3.27 10.56
N ALA A 82 17.62 -2.29 9.76
CA ALA A 82 18.34 -1.05 9.53
C ALA A 82 18.54 -0.18 10.79
N GLY A 83 17.61 -0.18 11.74
CA GLY A 83 17.72 0.66 12.94
C GLY A 83 18.51 0.03 14.09
N SER A 84 18.72 -1.30 14.08
CA SER A 84 19.25 -2.02 15.25
C SER A 84 20.56 -2.77 15.00
N PHE A 85 20.84 -3.20 13.76
CA PHE A 85 21.91 -4.17 13.48
C PHE A 85 22.88 -3.77 12.36
N LEU A 86 22.51 -2.83 11.50
CA LEU A 86 23.30 -2.49 10.32
C LEU A 86 24.08 -1.19 10.50
N THR A 87 25.34 -1.19 10.06
CA THR A 87 26.12 0.05 9.93
C THR A 87 25.63 0.89 8.75
N LYS A 88 25.92 2.20 8.77
CA LYS A 88 25.50 3.14 7.70
C LYS A 88 25.96 2.70 6.30
N THR A 89 27.05 1.95 6.20
CA THR A 89 27.58 1.43 4.94
C THR A 89 26.74 0.26 4.43
N GLU A 90 26.38 -0.68 5.30
CA GLU A 90 25.55 -1.85 4.97
C GLU A 90 24.12 -1.42 4.61
N ILE A 91 23.55 -0.44 5.32
CA ILE A 91 22.22 0.12 5.01
C ILE A 91 22.14 0.60 3.55
N ARG A 92 23.23 1.14 3.01
CA ARG A 92 23.28 1.63 1.63
C ARG A 92 23.15 0.50 0.61
N GLU A 93 23.72 -0.67 0.90
CA GLU A 93 23.63 -1.82 0.02
C GLU A 93 22.21 -2.40 0.00
N TYR A 94 21.56 -2.47 1.16
CA TYR A 94 20.16 -2.91 1.26
C TYR A 94 19.16 -1.90 0.68
N TRP A 95 19.54 -0.62 0.59
CA TRP A 95 18.69 0.42 0.01
C TRP A 95 18.32 0.11 -1.45
N PHE A 96 19.22 -0.55 -2.19
CA PHE A 96 18.96 -0.99 -3.56
C PHE A 96 17.74 -1.92 -3.64
N ILE A 97 17.57 -2.82 -2.66
CA ILE A 97 16.43 -3.75 -2.61
C ILE A 97 15.14 -2.97 -2.35
N THR A 98 15.14 -2.01 -1.42
CA THR A 98 13.96 -1.16 -1.18
C THR A 98 13.58 -0.33 -2.41
N ASN A 99 14.57 0.07 -3.22
CA ASN A 99 14.32 0.75 -4.50
C ASN A 99 13.61 -0.16 -5.51
N ILE A 100 14.00 -1.44 -5.61
CA ILE A 100 13.32 -2.41 -6.47
C ILE A 100 11.85 -2.54 -6.07
N PHE A 101 11.57 -2.75 -4.78
CA PHE A 101 10.21 -2.85 -4.28
C PHE A 101 9.40 -1.55 -4.48
N THR A 102 10.06 -0.40 -4.42
CA THR A 102 9.44 0.89 -4.74
C THR A 102 9.07 1.00 -6.21
N ILE A 103 9.93 0.55 -7.12
CA ILE A 103 9.64 0.51 -8.56
C ILE A 103 8.45 -0.40 -8.83
N ILE A 104 8.44 -1.61 -8.25
CA ILE A 104 7.34 -2.56 -8.38
C ILE A 104 6.02 -1.91 -7.93
N LYS A 105 5.98 -1.33 -6.73
CA LYS A 105 4.80 -0.59 -6.23
C LYS A 105 4.31 0.47 -7.21
N ASN A 106 5.23 1.27 -7.75
CA ASN A 106 4.88 2.33 -8.68
C ASN A 106 4.29 1.79 -9.98
N ILE A 107 4.78 0.64 -10.49
CA ILE A 107 4.19 -0.05 -11.64
C ILE A 107 2.73 -0.45 -11.34
N PHE A 108 2.48 -1.06 -10.18
CA PHE A 108 1.12 -1.42 -9.74
C PHE A 108 0.21 -0.20 -9.60
N PHE A 109 0.73 0.92 -9.09
CA PHE A 109 -0.03 2.17 -8.98
C PHE A 109 -0.37 2.74 -10.35
N CYS A 110 0.57 2.73 -11.30
CA CYS A 110 0.32 3.14 -12.67
C CYS A 110 -0.79 2.29 -13.31
N ILE A 111 -0.77 0.96 -13.11
CA ILE A 111 -1.84 0.08 -13.61
C ILE A 111 -3.19 0.45 -12.99
N GLY A 112 -3.24 0.67 -11.67
CA GLY A 112 -4.45 1.11 -10.97
C GLY A 112 -5.00 2.43 -11.54
N ILE A 113 -4.14 3.43 -11.74
CA ILE A 113 -4.52 4.72 -12.34
C ILE A 113 -5.07 4.52 -13.75
N LEU A 114 -4.39 3.75 -14.60
CA LEU A 114 -4.85 3.49 -15.96
C LEU A 114 -6.25 2.86 -15.98
N ILE A 115 -6.51 1.90 -15.10
CA ILE A 115 -7.82 1.26 -14.97
C ILE A 115 -8.88 2.27 -14.52
N HIS A 116 -8.57 3.12 -13.54
CA HIS A 116 -9.48 4.15 -13.05
C HIS A 116 -9.82 5.20 -14.11
N THR A 117 -8.85 5.56 -14.96
CA THR A 117 -9.04 6.57 -16.02
C THR A 117 -9.78 6.08 -17.26
N LYS A 118 -10.06 4.76 -17.38
CA LYS A 118 -10.81 4.24 -18.54
C LYS A 118 -12.23 4.86 -18.54
N PRO A 119 -12.62 5.56 -19.61
CA PRO A 119 -13.94 6.18 -19.68
C PRO A 119 -15.00 5.08 -19.63
N SER A 120 -16.01 5.27 -18.77
CA SER A 120 -17.19 4.41 -18.74
C SER A 120 -17.81 4.39 -20.14
N LYS A 121 -17.91 3.19 -20.75
CA LYS A 121 -18.50 3.00 -22.09
C LYS A 121 -19.87 3.67 -22.22
N ASN A 122 -20.61 3.79 -21.12
CA ASN A 122 -21.92 4.46 -21.12
C ASN A 122 -21.83 5.96 -21.45
N LYS A 123 -20.75 6.65 -21.04
CA LYS A 123 -20.62 8.10 -21.28
C LYS A 123 -20.32 8.44 -22.75
N LEU A 124 -19.71 7.50 -23.48
CA LEU A 124 -19.39 7.66 -24.90
C LEU A 124 -20.64 7.47 -25.79
N ASN A 125 -21.50 6.52 -25.45
CA ASN A 125 -22.74 6.26 -26.19
C ASN A 125 -23.72 7.44 -26.12
N TYR A 126 -23.86 8.11 -24.96
CA TYR A 126 -24.68 9.32 -24.86
C TYR A 126 -24.19 10.46 -25.76
N HIS A 127 -22.88 10.62 -25.93
CA HIS A 127 -22.34 11.66 -26.81
C HIS A 127 -22.57 11.33 -28.30
N LEU A 128 -22.51 10.05 -28.69
CA LEU A 128 -22.75 9.62 -30.06
C LEU A 128 -24.24 9.70 -30.43
N ASP A 129 -25.16 9.36 -29.52
CA ASP A 129 -26.60 9.53 -29.73
C ASP A 129 -27.02 11.00 -29.85
N LEU A 130 -26.38 11.91 -29.11
CA LEU A 130 -26.67 13.35 -29.24
C LEU A 130 -26.13 13.94 -30.55
N SER A 131 -25.09 13.34 -31.13
CA SER A 131 -24.51 13.77 -32.41
C SER A 131 -25.26 13.25 -33.64
N SER A 132 -26.11 12.22 -33.49
CA SER A 132 -26.96 11.69 -34.57
C SER A 132 -28.34 12.35 -34.65
N LEU A 133 -28.67 13.20 -33.67
CA LEU A 133 -29.92 13.96 -33.59
C LEU A 133 -29.83 15.41 -34.14
N ASN A 134 -28.65 15.84 -34.58
CA ASN A 134 -28.39 17.13 -35.26
C ASN A 134 -27.90 16.92 -36.69
#